data_AF-A0A8T6WN28-F1
#
_entry.id   AF-A0A8T6WN28-F1
#
_cell.length_a   1.000
_cell.length_b   1.000
_cell.length_c   1.000
_cell.angle_alpha   90.00
_cell.angle_beta   90.00
_cell.angle_gamma   90.00
#
_symmetry.space_group_name_H-M   'P 1'
#
loop_
_entity.id
_entity.type
_entity.pdbx_description
1 polymer ?
#
loop_
_entity_poly.entity_id
_entity_poly.type
_entity_poly.pdbx_seq_one_letter_code
_entity_poly.pdbx_strand_id
1 'polypeptide(L)'
;KRTFPMGLMMRGGLDGGPISRYNLFGIGRFFFKQYTKKSDVGDIHSLMDDYKLLGGKVVACAFSMDMMNFEEDDMNEVLIDEY
;
A
#
# COMPACT_ATOMS: atom_id res chain seq x y z
N LYS A 1 1.54 3.14 26.36
CA LYS A 1 0.08 3.36 26.24
C LYS A 1 -0.34 3.10 24.78
N ARG A 2 -0.40 1.83 24.35
CA ARG A 2 -0.94 1.44 23.03
C ARG A 2 -2.38 1.04 23.22
N THR A 3 -3.30 2.00 23.23
CA THR A 3 -4.69 1.69 23.58
C THR A 3 -5.45 1.09 22.39
N PHE A 4 -5.01 1.31 21.14
CA PHE A 4 -5.43 0.61 19.91
C PHE A 4 -4.40 0.86 18.79
N PRO A 5 -3.49 -0.07 18.44
CA PRO A 5 -2.60 0.13 17.30
C PRO A 5 -3.42 -0.02 16.00
N MET A 6 -3.65 1.08 15.26
CA MET A 6 -4.19 0.98 13.89
C MET A 6 -3.32 0.10 12.99
N GLY A 7 -2.04 -0.08 13.35
CA GLY A 7 -1.12 -1.07 12.77
C GLY A 7 -1.70 -2.49 12.67
N LEU A 8 -2.44 -2.96 13.69
CA LEU A 8 -3.09 -4.28 13.64
C LEU A 8 -4.26 -4.35 12.65
N MET A 9 -4.87 -3.20 12.35
CA MET A 9 -5.94 -3.08 11.34
C MET A 9 -5.39 -2.75 9.95
N MET A 10 -4.08 -2.52 9.81
CA MET A 10 -3.46 -2.30 8.52
C MET A 10 -3.60 -3.54 7.66
N ARG A 11 -3.92 -3.31 6.40
CA ARG A 11 -4.11 -4.38 5.44
C ARG A 11 -2.79 -4.65 4.73
N GLY A 12 -2.02 -5.62 5.22
CA GLY A 12 -1.06 -6.45 4.47
C GLY A 12 -0.11 -5.82 3.43
N GLY A 13 0.19 -4.51 3.49
CA GLY A 13 1.05 -3.82 2.53
C GLY A 13 0.35 -3.37 1.24
N LEU A 14 1.13 -3.13 0.18
CA LEU A 14 0.66 -2.52 -1.08
C LEU A 14 -0.51 -3.27 -1.74
N ASP A 15 -0.54 -4.60 -1.69
CA ASP A 15 -1.62 -5.41 -2.27
C ASP A 15 -2.75 -5.70 -1.25
N GLY A 16 -2.61 -5.31 0.03
CA GLY A 16 -3.61 -5.62 1.05
C GLY A 16 -4.90 -4.78 0.96
N GLY A 17 -4.86 -3.65 0.26
CA GLY A 17 -5.98 -2.72 0.14
C GLY A 17 -7.20 -3.28 -0.60
N PRO A 18 -8.44 -2.92 -0.20
CA PRO A 18 -9.62 -3.17 -1.02
C PRO A 18 -9.61 -2.26 -2.25
N ILE A 19 -10.30 -2.67 -3.30
CA ILE A 19 -10.54 -1.76 -4.43
C ILE A 19 -11.53 -0.65 -4.02
N SER A 20 -11.36 0.55 -4.57
CA SER A 20 -12.13 1.75 -4.19
C SER A 20 -13.63 1.63 -4.46
N ARG A 21 -14.01 0.90 -5.52
CA ARG A 21 -15.42 0.59 -5.86
C ARG A 21 -15.56 -0.88 -6.23
N TYR A 22 -16.76 -1.43 -6.03
CA TYR A 22 -17.09 -2.82 -6.34
C TYR A 22 -16.30 -3.87 -5.56
N ASN A 23 -15.71 -3.54 -4.39
CA ASN A 23 -14.96 -4.51 -3.60
C ASN A 23 -15.79 -5.75 -3.23
N LEU A 24 -17.09 -5.59 -2.93
CA LEU A 24 -18.06 -6.68 -2.71
C LEU A 24 -17.47 -7.86 -1.90
N PHE A 25 -17.09 -7.60 -0.65
CA PHE A 25 -16.44 -8.58 0.24
C PHE A 25 -15.15 -9.21 -0.33
N GLY A 26 -14.45 -8.52 -1.24
CA GLY A 26 -13.20 -8.97 -1.87
C GLY A 26 -13.37 -9.57 -3.27
N ILE A 27 -14.61 -9.80 -3.73
CA ILE A 27 -14.90 -10.32 -5.07
C ILE A 27 -14.37 -9.38 -6.16
N GLY A 28 -14.53 -8.08 -5.98
CA GLY A 28 -14.02 -7.10 -6.93
C GLY A 28 -12.50 -7.14 -7.07
N ARG A 29 -11.78 -7.26 -5.93
CA ARG A 29 -10.32 -7.41 -5.93
C ARG A 29 -9.90 -8.67 -6.71
N PHE A 30 -10.62 -9.78 -6.54
CA PHE A 30 -10.37 -10.99 -7.30
C PHE A 30 -10.53 -10.77 -8.80
N PHE A 31 -11.64 -10.15 -9.24
CA PHE A 31 -11.86 -9.86 -10.67
C PHE A 31 -10.80 -8.92 -11.24
N PHE A 32 -10.41 -7.87 -10.51
CA PHE A 32 -9.38 -6.94 -10.94
C PHE A 32 -8.01 -7.62 -11.10
N LYS A 33 -7.65 -8.52 -10.17
CA LYS A 33 -6.43 -9.35 -10.29
C LYS A 33 -6.45 -10.28 -11.50
N GLN A 34 -7.61 -10.84 -11.83
CA GLN A 34 -7.74 -11.67 -13.04
C GLN A 34 -7.66 -10.82 -14.32
N TYR A 35 -8.20 -9.60 -14.28
CA TYR A 35 -8.17 -8.68 -15.41
C TYR A 35 -6.75 -8.17 -15.72
N THR A 36 -5.99 -7.76 -14.69
CA THR A 36 -4.59 -7.32 -14.82
C THR A 36 -3.71 -8.43 -15.40
N LYS A 37 -3.83 -9.67 -14.89
CA LYS A 37 -3.15 -10.85 -15.44
C LYS A 37 -3.44 -11.11 -16.92
N LYS A 38 -4.63 -10.75 -17.41
CA LYS A 38 -5.02 -10.93 -18.82
C LYS A 38 -4.58 -9.78 -19.71
N SER A 39 -4.37 -8.60 -19.15
CA SER A 39 -4.14 -7.35 -19.90
C SER A 39 -2.66 -6.96 -19.96
N ASP A 40 -1.76 -7.85 -19.53
CA ASP A 40 -0.30 -7.62 -19.44
C ASP A 40 0.07 -6.35 -18.65
N VAL A 41 -0.77 -6.00 -17.67
CA VAL A 41 -0.48 -4.90 -16.74
C VAL A 41 0.25 -5.49 -15.55
N GLY A 42 1.40 -4.93 -15.22
CA GLY A 42 2.23 -5.33 -14.08
C GLY A 42 1.46 -5.36 -12.76
N ASP A 43 1.91 -6.20 -11.83
CA ASP A 43 1.35 -6.22 -10.48
C ASP A 43 1.72 -4.94 -9.71
N ILE A 44 1.04 -4.68 -8.59
CA ILE A 44 1.22 -3.44 -7.83
C ILE A 44 2.65 -3.25 -7.30
N HIS A 45 3.39 -4.32 -7.01
CA HIS A 45 4.79 -4.24 -6.61
C HIS A 45 5.68 -3.88 -7.81
N SER A 46 5.50 -4.56 -8.94
CA SER A 46 6.23 -4.24 -10.18
C SER A 46 6.01 -2.78 -10.59
N LEU A 47 4.77 -2.28 -10.52
CA LEU A 47 4.47 -0.87 -10.81
C LEU A 47 5.13 0.11 -9.83
N MET A 48 5.28 -0.29 -8.56
CA MET A 48 5.99 0.51 -7.56
C MET A 48 7.50 0.53 -7.81
N ASP A 49 8.07 -0.60 -8.20
CA ASP A 49 9.47 -0.72 -8.57
C ASP A 49 9.77 0.12 -9.83
N ASP A 50 8.90 0.05 -10.84
CA ASP A 50 8.98 0.89 -12.04
C ASP A 50 8.90 2.39 -11.68
N TYR A 51 8.00 2.76 -10.77
CA TYR A 51 7.88 4.13 -10.28
C TYR A 51 9.19 4.63 -9.65
N LYS A 52 9.83 3.80 -8.82
CA LYS A 52 11.14 4.11 -8.21
C LYS A 52 12.25 4.16 -9.25
N LEU A 53 12.28 3.23 -10.20
CA LEU A 53 13.28 3.17 -11.28
C LEU A 53 13.23 4.42 -12.16
N LEU A 54 12.03 4.96 -12.40
CA LEU A 54 11.82 6.20 -13.14
C LEU A 54 12.19 7.46 -12.33
N GLY A 55 12.69 7.32 -11.10
CA GLY A 55 13.10 8.42 -10.23
C GLY A 55 11.96 9.00 -9.39
N GLY A 56 10.85 8.27 -9.25
CA GLY A 56 9.77 8.64 -8.34
C GLY A 56 10.22 8.62 -6.88
N LYS A 57 9.74 9.59 -6.11
CA LYS A 57 10.01 9.71 -4.67
C LYS A 57 8.77 9.39 -3.86
N VAL A 58 8.93 8.61 -2.80
CA VAL A 58 7.85 8.22 -1.89
C VAL A 58 8.09 8.88 -0.54
N VAL A 59 7.17 9.73 -0.13
CA VAL A 59 7.27 10.50 1.11
C VAL A 59 6.19 10.03 2.06
N ALA A 60 6.59 9.56 3.23
CA ALA A 60 5.67 9.36 4.34
C ALA A 60 5.34 10.74 4.94
N CYS A 61 4.08 10.95 5.33
CA CYS A 61 3.65 12.23 5.87
C CYS A 61 3.75 12.18 7.39
N ALA A 62 4.71 12.92 7.98
CA ALA A 62 4.88 13.04 9.44
C ALA A 62 3.55 13.23 10.20
N PHE A 63 2.68 14.15 9.76
CA PHE A 63 1.37 14.36 10.40
C PHE A 63 0.48 13.11 10.37
N SER A 64 0.50 12.37 9.26
CA SER A 64 -0.28 11.14 9.13
C SER A 64 0.28 10.03 10.01
N MET A 65 1.61 9.93 10.10
CA MET A 65 2.28 8.96 10.99
C MET A 65 1.97 9.24 12.45
N ASP A 66 2.07 10.50 12.90
CA ASP A 66 1.72 10.90 14.27
C ASP A 66 0.25 10.62 14.58
N MET A 67 -0.66 11.00 13.67
CA MET A 67 -2.10 10.79 13.85
C MET A 67 -2.45 9.29 13.94
N MET A 68 -1.80 8.46 13.14
CA MET A 68 -2.02 7.01 13.10
C MET A 68 -1.17 6.23 14.10
N ASN A 69 -0.26 6.92 14.80
CA ASN A 69 0.72 6.35 15.73
C ASN A 69 1.58 5.27 15.07
N PHE A 70 2.17 5.58 13.91
CA PHE A 70 3.17 4.77 13.22
C PHE A 70 4.58 5.25 13.54
N GLU A 71 5.49 4.29 13.70
CA GLU A 71 6.93 4.53 13.83
C GLU A 71 7.62 4.29 12.48
N GLU A 72 8.87 4.75 12.30
CA GLU A 72 9.62 4.52 11.05
C GLU A 72 9.76 3.01 10.75
N ASP A 73 9.96 2.19 11.80
CA ASP A 73 10.02 0.73 11.73
C ASP A 73 8.72 0.07 11.20
N ASP A 74 7.58 0.78 11.22
CA ASP A 74 6.31 0.30 10.64
C ASP A 74 6.26 0.49 9.10
N MET A 75 7.21 1.24 8.53
CA MET A 75 7.25 1.59 7.12
C MET A 75 8.20 0.67 6.33
N ASN A 76 7.98 0.61 5.02
CA ASN A 76 8.90 -0.09 4.13
C ASN A 76 10.07 0.84 3.76
N GLU A 77 11.18 0.73 4.48
CA GLU A 77 12.40 1.52 4.28
C GLU A 77 12.98 1.44 2.86
N VAL A 78 12.70 0.37 2.11
CA VAL A 78 13.15 0.25 0.71
C VAL A 78 12.35 1.16 -0.21
N LEU A 79 11.07 1.39 0.11
CA LEU A 79 10.17 2.19 -0.71
C LEU A 79 10.15 3.65 -0.29
N ILE A 80 10.17 3.94 1.01
CA ILE A 80 10.08 5.31 1.56
C ILE A 80 11.45 6.00 1.45
N ASP A 81 11.46 7.20 0.86
CA ASP A 81 12.66 8.03 0.72
C ASP A 81 12.78 9.09 1.83
N GLU A 82 11.65 9.60 2.30
CA GLU A 82 11.56 10.72 3.25
C GLU A 82 10.34 10.53 4.18
N TYR A 83 10.39 11.07 5.41
CA TYR A 83 9.38 10.94 6.47
C TYR A 83 8.80 12.29 6.93
#